data_AF-F4PJN3-F1
#
_entry.id   AF-F4PJN3-F1
#
_cell.length_a   1.000
_cell.length_b   1.000
_cell.length_c   1.000
_cell.angle_alpha   90.00
_cell.angle_beta   90.00
_cell.angle_gamma   90.00
#
_symmetry.space_group_name_H-M   'P 1'
#
loop_
_entity.id
_entity.type
_entity.pdbx_description
1 polymer ?
#
loop_
_entity_poly.entity_id
_entity_poly.type
_entity_poly.pdbx_seq_one_letter_code
_entity_poly.pdbx_strand_id
1 'polypeptide(L)'
;MNGTSQKLTLLSVFCILCLLYPFTNGESTEWRSYDGSNNNLINPNQGEIYEPFIRVAQQQFFNPDDYPTLSIPLSREVSNIVCDQQSPVPSKELLSDMFNMWGQFLIHNMAHALPTPTNGKYPVKVPQCDKVFDPSCEGNKTLPYFRTRVTEVDCSTPFSTRQENNLCMEQVNSLSAYIDAKPVYGVFKARVNLLRAFKNGEMKLTDLGEKGEFPPKGIAGLEMDNDARRYPIDQLFSLGERRGNENPGLTVVHNIWLREHNRMARKIVRDNPSFEDEKVFQMARSCVIENIQQITYEEYLPSLLGESLPPYSGYDDEVNAQISNEFTTVAFRFGHSEVGPTIESVNADGTYNQPLPLKDSYFNPKWLEEQGMENVIRGLSYKQEESVDIYMISDLRNFLFGRPGAGGMDLASRNLQRSRDHGIATYNTVRKSLGFQPVNSFSDITSDPVIQQRLEAAYKTVDNVELFTGGLSEDHIGNGAVGQTFHRLITEQFERTRKGDRFWYEQPWMKRVNAHCEPDTFANIIRRNTKDMGQLQKNIFHIPNVPSPVCELSTSTPSPSSFHFRRSIQTADSYIYFQQSSLANNNIIPLLNQSNNQLIPIPIPIPIPNFSVY
;
A
#
# COMPACT_ATOMS: atom_id res chain seq x y z
N MET A 1 -34.56 -80.22 24.37
CA MET A 1 -36.00 -79.89 24.36
C MET A 1 -36.16 -78.51 24.98
N ASN A 2 -36.84 -77.61 24.24
CA ASN A 2 -37.39 -76.29 24.63
C ASN A 2 -36.36 -75.23 25.08
N GLY A 3 -36.18 -74.06 24.43
CA GLY A 3 -37.19 -73.01 24.14
C GLY A 3 -37.49 -72.27 25.46
N THR A 4 -37.43 -70.95 25.64
CA THR A 4 -37.52 -69.78 24.75
C THR A 4 -37.22 -68.52 25.60
N SER A 5 -36.89 -67.40 24.95
CA SER A 5 -37.12 -66.01 25.42
C SER A 5 -36.21 -65.40 26.51
N GLN A 6 -35.17 -64.70 26.08
CA GLN A 6 -34.74 -63.41 26.66
C GLN A 6 -33.81 -62.67 25.68
N LYS A 7 -34.35 -62.31 24.51
CA LYS A 7 -33.83 -61.23 23.67
C LYS A 7 -34.92 -60.16 23.67
N LEU A 8 -34.57 -58.96 24.13
CA LEU A 8 -35.29 -57.66 24.11
C LEU A 8 -35.45 -57.05 25.51
N THR A 9 -34.36 -56.61 26.15
CA THR A 9 -34.36 -55.45 27.08
C THR A 9 -32.94 -55.04 27.51
N LEU A 10 -32.00 -54.91 26.55
CA LEU A 10 -30.70 -54.31 26.87
C LEU A 10 -30.05 -53.51 25.73
N LEU A 11 -30.74 -53.34 24.59
CA LEU A 11 -30.26 -52.49 23.49
C LEU A 11 -30.96 -51.13 23.39
N SER A 12 -32.03 -50.90 24.16
CA SER A 12 -32.81 -49.65 24.12
C SER A 12 -32.42 -48.61 25.18
N VAL A 13 -31.51 -48.92 26.11
CA VAL A 13 -31.07 -47.97 27.15
C VAL A 13 -29.75 -47.27 26.78
N PHE A 14 -28.92 -47.87 25.91
CA PHE A 14 -27.69 -47.22 25.44
C PHE A 14 -27.90 -46.30 24.23
N CYS A 15 -29.03 -46.41 23.52
CA CYS A 15 -29.30 -45.59 22.33
C CYS A 15 -30.14 -44.32 22.62
N ILE A 16 -30.63 -44.14 23.85
CA ILE A 16 -31.47 -42.98 24.24
C ILE A 16 -30.69 -41.98 25.12
N LEU A 17 -29.56 -42.38 25.71
CA LEU A 17 -28.67 -41.47 26.46
C LEU A 17 -27.67 -40.69 25.59
N CYS A 18 -27.55 -41.02 24.30
CA CYS A 18 -26.79 -40.22 23.32
C CYS A 18 -27.65 -39.18 22.57
N LEU A 19 -28.96 -39.11 22.83
CA LEU A 19 -29.89 -38.19 22.16
C LEU A 19 -30.33 -36.99 23.03
N LEU A 20 -29.75 -36.81 24.22
CA LEU A 20 -30.10 -35.73 25.15
C LEU A 20 -28.90 -34.94 25.70
N TYR A 21 -27.71 -35.16 25.16
CA TYR A 21 -26.66 -34.14 25.25
C TYR A 21 -26.71 -33.33 23.96
N PRO A 22 -27.09 -32.03 24.01
CA PRO A 22 -26.65 -31.16 22.94
C PRO A 22 -25.13 -31.27 22.95
N PHE A 23 -24.55 -31.82 21.88
CA PHE A 23 -23.17 -31.50 21.55
C PHE A 23 -23.13 -29.99 21.32
N THR A 24 -23.05 -29.21 22.39
CA THR A 24 -22.39 -27.91 22.34
C THR A 24 -20.91 -28.22 22.19
N ASN A 25 -20.52 -28.70 21.01
CA ASN A 25 -19.16 -28.46 20.53
C ASN A 25 -19.11 -26.95 20.26
N GLY A 26 -19.02 -26.18 21.34
CA GLY A 26 -18.55 -24.81 21.30
C GLY A 26 -17.06 -24.88 21.01
N GLU A 27 -16.69 -25.28 19.79
CA GLU A 27 -15.40 -24.87 19.25
C GLU A 27 -15.49 -23.35 19.17
N SER A 28 -14.79 -22.67 20.06
CA SER A 28 -14.56 -21.23 19.94
C SER A 28 -13.97 -21.00 18.55
N THR A 29 -14.66 -20.25 17.69
CA THR A 29 -14.14 -19.88 16.38
C THR A 29 -12.80 -19.19 16.55
N GLU A 30 -11.75 -19.75 15.95
CA GLU A 30 -10.45 -19.12 15.92
C GLU A 30 -10.49 -17.93 14.96
N TRP A 31 -10.03 -16.77 15.43
CA TRP A 31 -9.91 -15.56 14.62
C TRP A 31 -8.45 -15.22 14.41
N ARG A 32 -8.14 -14.67 13.24
CA ARG A 32 -6.79 -14.21 12.94
C ARG A 32 -6.33 -13.17 13.97
N SER A 33 -5.08 -13.29 14.40
CA SER A 33 -4.37 -12.23 15.12
C SER A 33 -4.31 -10.92 14.31
N TYR A 34 -3.93 -9.81 14.95
CA TYR A 34 -3.75 -8.52 14.25
C TYR A 34 -2.31 -8.35 13.75
N ASP A 35 -1.36 -9.01 14.41
CA ASP A 35 0.07 -8.93 14.14
C ASP A 35 0.56 -10.04 13.20
N GLY A 36 -0.31 -10.96 12.77
CA GLY A 36 0.02 -12.08 11.89
C GLY A 36 0.54 -13.33 12.61
N SER A 37 0.79 -13.26 13.92
CA SER A 37 1.26 -14.39 14.73
C SER A 37 0.29 -15.58 14.68
N ASN A 38 0.84 -16.77 14.88
CA ASN A 38 0.12 -18.06 14.93
C ASN A 38 -0.64 -18.43 13.64
N ASN A 39 -0.38 -17.77 12.52
CA ASN A 39 -0.95 -18.20 11.24
C ASN A 39 -0.37 -19.56 10.82
N ASN A 40 0.95 -19.72 10.87
CA ASN A 40 1.59 -21.02 10.68
C ASN A 40 1.76 -21.74 12.05
N LEU A 41 1.33 -23.01 12.13
CA LEU A 41 1.33 -23.75 13.40
C LEU A 41 2.70 -24.34 13.76
N ILE A 42 3.56 -24.57 12.77
CA ILE A 42 4.93 -25.09 12.96
C ILE A 42 5.87 -23.93 13.32
N ASN A 43 5.70 -22.80 12.64
CA ASN A 43 6.49 -21.58 12.82
C ASN A 43 5.57 -20.41 13.21
N PRO A 44 5.19 -20.25 14.49
CA PRO A 44 4.19 -19.26 14.92
C PRO A 44 4.49 -17.81 14.52
N ASN A 45 5.76 -17.45 14.39
CA ASN A 45 6.17 -16.10 14.01
C ASN A 45 6.19 -15.89 12.49
N GLN A 46 6.04 -16.93 11.66
CA GLN A 46 6.13 -16.77 10.22
C GLN A 46 5.07 -15.78 9.71
N GLY A 47 5.49 -14.72 9.02
CA GLY A 47 4.58 -13.68 8.54
C GLY A 47 4.10 -12.70 9.61
N GLU A 48 4.59 -12.80 10.85
CA GLU A 48 4.32 -11.84 11.91
C GLU A 48 5.00 -10.49 11.61
N ILE A 49 4.45 -9.42 12.18
CA ILE A 49 5.11 -8.11 12.21
C ILE A 49 6.48 -8.20 12.88
N TYR A 50 7.42 -7.40 12.37
CA TYR A 50 8.82 -7.31 12.81
C TYR A 50 9.71 -8.52 12.51
N GLU A 51 9.22 -9.45 11.70
CA GLU A 51 10.07 -10.49 11.10
C GLU A 51 10.92 -9.93 9.93
N PRO A 52 12.13 -10.47 9.71
CA PRO A 52 12.97 -10.07 8.58
C PRO A 52 12.28 -10.38 7.24
N PHE A 53 12.58 -9.61 6.20
CA PHE A 53 12.22 -9.98 4.84
C PHE A 53 12.99 -11.23 4.40
N ILE A 54 12.47 -11.97 3.41
CA ILE A 54 13.22 -13.05 2.76
C ILE A 54 13.91 -12.53 1.48
N ARG A 55 14.76 -13.34 0.87
CA ARG A 55 15.54 -12.98 -0.33
C ARG A 55 15.27 -13.92 -1.48
N VAL A 56 15.28 -13.38 -2.69
CA VAL A 56 15.19 -14.14 -3.94
C VAL A 56 16.57 -14.28 -4.61
N ALA A 57 17.50 -13.36 -4.34
CA ALA A 57 18.86 -13.39 -4.89
C ALA A 57 19.91 -13.05 -3.82
N GLN A 58 21.17 -13.44 -4.08
CA GLN A 58 22.28 -13.18 -3.16
C GLN A 58 22.38 -11.69 -2.83
N GLN A 59 22.24 -11.37 -1.54
CA GLN A 59 22.33 -10.02 -0.99
C GLN A 59 23.70 -9.39 -1.30
N GLN A 60 23.71 -8.13 -1.71
CA GLN A 60 24.94 -7.34 -1.80
C GLN A 60 25.30 -6.73 -0.44
N PHE A 61 26.53 -6.24 -0.31
CA PHE A 61 26.85 -5.40 0.84
C PHE A 61 25.88 -4.22 0.92
N PHE A 62 25.43 -3.92 2.13
CA PHE A 62 24.58 -2.76 2.35
C PHE A 62 25.36 -1.48 2.08
N ASN A 63 24.65 -0.47 1.60
CA ASN A 63 25.20 0.85 1.31
C ASN A 63 26.45 0.80 0.42
N PRO A 64 26.36 0.24 -0.79
CA PRO A 64 27.49 0.17 -1.69
C PRO A 64 28.12 1.55 -1.98
N ASP A 65 27.36 2.65 -1.84
CA ASP A 65 27.91 4.02 -2.00
C ASP A 65 28.93 4.41 -0.91
N ASP A 66 28.94 3.70 0.23
CA ASP A 66 29.94 3.87 1.30
C ASP A 66 31.27 3.17 0.95
N TYR A 67 31.29 2.34 -0.11
CA TYR A 67 32.47 1.64 -0.62
C TYR A 67 33.02 2.32 -1.88
N PRO A 68 34.13 3.09 -1.79
CA PRO A 68 34.68 3.84 -2.92
C PRO A 68 35.11 2.97 -4.12
N THR A 69 35.22 1.66 -3.91
CA THR A 69 35.62 0.68 -4.92
C THR A 69 34.47 0.28 -5.85
N LEU A 70 33.21 0.53 -5.48
CA LEU A 70 32.03 0.27 -6.29
C LEU A 70 31.67 1.56 -7.05
N SER A 71 32.08 1.66 -8.32
CA SER A 71 31.82 2.84 -9.17
C SER A 71 30.35 2.91 -9.64
N ILE A 72 29.40 3.04 -8.70
CA ILE A 72 27.97 3.13 -8.98
C ILE A 72 27.55 4.60 -9.13
N PRO A 73 26.77 4.99 -10.16
CA PRO A 73 26.28 6.35 -10.31
C PRO A 73 25.42 6.80 -9.13
N LEU A 74 25.35 8.09 -8.84
CA LEU A 74 24.51 8.60 -7.75
C LEU A 74 23.03 8.32 -8.02
N SER A 75 22.24 7.96 -7.00
CA SER A 75 20.80 7.70 -7.14
C SER A 75 20.05 8.84 -7.87
N ARG A 76 20.42 10.10 -7.57
CA ARG A 76 19.84 11.28 -8.25
C ARG A 76 20.32 11.47 -9.68
N GLU A 77 21.55 11.07 -9.99
CA GLU A 77 22.05 11.07 -11.36
C GLU A 77 21.28 10.06 -12.22
N VAL A 78 21.09 8.84 -11.72
CA VAL A 78 20.26 7.82 -12.39
C VAL A 78 18.82 8.32 -12.56
N SER A 79 18.20 8.89 -11.51
CA SER A 79 16.86 9.48 -11.60
C SER A 79 16.75 10.55 -12.69
N ASN A 80 17.75 11.41 -12.84
CA ASN A 80 17.76 12.45 -13.87
C ASN A 80 17.95 11.89 -15.29
N ILE A 81 18.79 10.87 -15.46
CA ILE A 81 19.09 10.28 -16.78
C ILE A 81 17.97 9.35 -17.23
N VAL A 82 17.50 8.48 -16.33
CA VAL A 82 16.59 7.38 -16.64
C VAL A 82 15.14 7.81 -16.44
N CYS A 83 14.80 8.33 -15.26
CA CYS A 83 13.40 8.51 -14.85
C CYS A 83 12.74 9.83 -15.26
N ASP A 84 13.44 10.73 -15.96
CA ASP A 84 12.87 12.02 -16.35
C ASP A 84 11.75 11.87 -17.38
N GLN A 85 10.54 12.28 -17.00
CA GLN A 85 9.36 12.33 -17.84
C GLN A 85 9.07 13.76 -18.31
N GLN A 86 9.01 13.97 -19.62
CA GLN A 86 8.76 15.29 -20.23
C GLN A 86 7.31 15.48 -20.69
N SER A 87 6.60 14.38 -20.95
CA SER A 87 5.21 14.36 -21.40
C SER A 87 4.48 13.13 -20.83
N PRO A 88 3.15 13.21 -20.65
CA PRO A 88 2.35 12.04 -20.27
C PRO A 88 2.58 10.86 -21.22
N VAL A 89 2.65 9.67 -20.66
CA VAL A 89 2.74 8.38 -21.33
C VAL A 89 1.59 7.53 -20.76
N PRO A 90 0.38 7.56 -21.34
CA PRO A 90 -0.76 6.84 -20.78
C PRO A 90 -0.56 5.32 -20.86
N SER A 91 -1.12 4.59 -19.88
CA SER A 91 -1.07 3.12 -19.80
C SER A 91 -1.54 2.45 -21.09
N LYS A 92 -0.74 1.54 -21.65
CA LYS A 92 -1.09 0.80 -22.88
C LYS A 92 -2.22 -0.21 -22.64
N GLU A 93 -2.32 -0.69 -21.41
CA GLU A 93 -3.26 -1.71 -20.93
C GLU A 93 -4.63 -1.11 -20.53
N LEU A 94 -4.80 0.21 -20.74
CA LEU A 94 -6.01 0.97 -20.40
C LEU A 94 -6.38 0.84 -18.92
N LEU A 95 -5.38 0.84 -18.04
CA LEU A 95 -5.60 0.82 -16.60
C LEU A 95 -6.08 2.18 -16.11
N SER A 96 -6.93 2.16 -15.09
CA SER A 96 -7.52 3.35 -14.46
C SER A 96 -6.70 3.79 -13.25
N ASP A 97 -6.81 5.05 -12.81
CA ASP A 97 -6.19 5.48 -11.55
C ASP A 97 -6.67 4.66 -10.32
N MET A 98 -7.85 4.02 -10.37
CA MET A 98 -8.29 3.10 -9.30
C MET A 98 -7.38 1.85 -9.18
N PHE A 99 -6.72 1.44 -10.27
CA PHE A 99 -5.79 0.31 -10.26
C PHE A 99 -4.57 0.62 -9.38
N ASN A 100 -3.87 1.73 -9.61
CA ASN A 100 -2.74 2.10 -8.78
C ASN A 100 -3.12 2.41 -7.32
N MET A 101 -4.31 2.98 -7.08
CA MET A 101 -4.81 3.17 -5.71
C MET A 101 -5.04 1.84 -4.98
N TRP A 102 -5.52 0.82 -5.69
CA TRP A 102 -5.61 -0.53 -5.16
C TRP A 102 -4.24 -1.14 -4.91
N GLY A 103 -3.29 -0.99 -5.84
CA GLY A 103 -1.91 -1.45 -5.69
C GLY A 103 -1.23 -0.84 -4.45
N GLN A 104 -1.38 0.47 -4.24
CA GLN A 104 -0.86 1.16 -3.05
C GLN A 104 -1.54 0.67 -1.77
N PHE A 105 -2.87 0.49 -1.77
CA PHE A 105 -3.60 -0.10 -0.65
C PHE A 105 -3.15 -1.53 -0.34
N LEU A 106 -2.85 -2.32 -1.37
CA LEU A 106 -2.41 -3.70 -1.26
C LEU A 106 -1.00 -3.82 -0.67
N ILE A 107 -0.03 -3.01 -1.11
CA ILE A 107 1.31 -3.04 -0.49
C ILE A 107 1.26 -2.57 0.97
N HIS A 108 0.35 -1.66 1.31
CA HIS A 108 0.06 -1.27 2.69
C HIS A 108 -0.62 -2.37 3.51
N ASN A 109 -1.14 -3.44 2.88
CA ASN A 109 -1.48 -4.68 3.54
C ASN A 109 -0.28 -5.62 3.72
N MET A 110 0.87 -5.43 3.10
CA MET A 110 1.88 -6.50 3.01
C MET A 110 3.21 -6.10 3.63
N ALA A 111 3.66 -4.86 3.41
CA ALA A 111 5.01 -4.47 3.78
C ALA A 111 5.15 -3.02 4.23
N HIS A 112 6.04 -2.83 5.21
CA HIS A 112 6.53 -1.50 5.59
C HIS A 112 7.98 -1.59 6.07
N ALA A 113 8.90 -1.09 5.25
CA ALA A 113 10.30 -0.93 5.61
C ALA A 113 10.50 0.37 6.44
N LEU A 114 10.17 0.33 7.73
CA LEU A 114 10.31 1.51 8.59
C LEU A 114 11.78 1.93 8.73
N PRO A 115 12.10 3.24 8.59
CA PRO A 115 13.45 3.73 8.80
C PRO A 115 13.85 3.69 10.29
N THR A 116 15.17 3.71 10.55
CA THR A 116 15.77 3.88 11.89
C THR A 116 16.35 5.30 12.01
N PRO A 117 15.64 6.27 12.62
CA PRO A 117 16.06 7.68 12.60
C PRO A 117 17.30 7.96 13.46
N THR A 118 17.44 7.26 14.59
CA THR A 118 18.59 7.32 15.49
C THR A 118 19.73 6.48 14.93
N ASN A 119 20.64 7.11 14.19
CA ASN A 119 21.87 6.56 13.59
C ASN A 119 21.75 5.95 12.18
N GLY A 120 20.59 6.05 11.51
CA GLY A 120 20.41 5.55 10.14
C GLY A 120 20.56 6.60 9.03
N LYS A 121 21.24 7.74 9.22
CA LYS A 121 21.35 8.75 8.17
C LYS A 121 22.18 8.21 6.98
N TYR A 122 21.59 8.18 5.80
CA TYR A 122 22.26 7.79 4.55
C TYR A 122 21.73 8.68 3.41
N PRO A 123 22.02 9.99 3.46
CA PRO A 123 21.35 10.96 2.62
C PRO A 123 21.68 10.75 1.13
N VAL A 124 20.69 11.01 0.27
CA VAL A 124 20.89 10.98 -1.18
C VAL A 124 21.78 12.15 -1.57
N LYS A 125 22.95 11.87 -2.15
CA LYS A 125 23.85 12.90 -2.68
C LYS A 125 23.26 13.53 -3.94
N VAL A 126 23.25 14.85 -4.01
CA VAL A 126 22.78 15.61 -5.17
C VAL A 126 23.99 15.97 -6.05
N PRO A 127 23.97 15.66 -7.36
CA PRO A 127 25.03 16.10 -8.27
C PRO A 127 25.20 17.62 -8.25
N GLN A 128 26.44 18.09 -8.35
CA GLN A 128 26.70 19.53 -8.47
C GLN A 128 25.96 20.10 -9.68
N CYS A 129 25.35 21.28 -9.51
CA CYS A 129 24.55 21.93 -10.55
C CYS A 129 23.28 21.17 -10.96
N ASP A 130 22.76 20.26 -10.11
CA ASP A 130 21.42 19.71 -10.31
C ASP A 130 20.41 20.86 -10.42
N LYS A 131 19.71 20.92 -11.57
CA LYS A 131 18.82 22.05 -11.90
C LYS A 131 17.68 22.26 -10.90
N VAL A 132 17.33 21.23 -10.13
CA VAL A 132 16.19 21.23 -9.22
C VAL A 132 16.67 21.43 -7.78
N PHE A 133 17.67 20.67 -7.34
CA PHE A 133 18.07 20.58 -5.93
C PHE A 133 19.41 21.26 -5.62
N ASP A 134 20.22 21.61 -6.61
CA ASP A 134 21.46 22.40 -6.46
C ASP A 134 21.63 23.46 -7.59
N PRO A 135 20.64 24.35 -7.81
CA PRO A 135 20.71 25.31 -8.92
C PRO A 135 21.85 26.33 -8.78
N SER A 136 22.39 26.50 -7.56
CA SER A 136 23.52 27.38 -7.26
C SER A 136 24.88 26.71 -7.47
N CYS A 137 24.92 25.44 -7.90
CA CYS A 137 26.14 24.68 -8.14
C CYS A 137 27.07 24.56 -6.92
N GLU A 138 26.51 24.47 -5.71
CA GLU A 138 27.30 24.40 -4.46
C GLU A 138 28.03 23.07 -4.29
N GLY A 139 27.52 21.98 -4.87
CA GLY A 139 28.16 20.66 -4.87
C GLY A 139 28.15 19.93 -3.51
N ASN A 140 27.41 20.44 -2.52
CA ASN A 140 27.31 19.87 -1.17
C ASN A 140 25.86 19.55 -0.74
N LYS A 141 24.90 19.66 -1.67
CA LYS A 141 23.48 19.43 -1.38
C LYS A 141 23.18 17.94 -1.23
N THR A 142 22.23 17.63 -0.35
CA THR A 142 21.73 16.27 -0.14
C THR A 142 20.22 16.28 0.12
N LEU A 143 19.55 15.15 -0.17
CA LEU A 143 18.15 14.93 0.20
C LEU A 143 18.08 13.98 1.41
N PRO A 144 17.15 14.22 2.36
CA PRO A 144 17.06 13.42 3.57
C PRO A 144 16.64 11.98 3.26
N TYR A 145 17.45 11.02 3.73
CA TYR A 145 17.13 9.60 3.69
C TYR A 145 17.64 8.91 4.96
N PHE A 146 16.83 8.00 5.47
CA PHE A 146 17.12 7.20 6.65
C PHE A 146 16.98 5.72 6.28
N ARG A 147 18.01 4.96 6.63
CA ARG A 147 18.11 3.52 6.43
C ARG A 147 16.99 2.78 7.13
N THR A 148 16.55 1.70 6.52
CA THR A 148 15.54 0.79 7.06
C THR A 148 16.05 0.11 8.31
N ARG A 149 15.15 -0.21 9.25
CA ARG A 149 15.45 -1.06 10.41
C ARG A 149 15.95 -2.43 9.94
N VAL A 150 17.04 -2.89 10.57
CA VAL A 150 17.63 -4.20 10.34
C VAL A 150 17.64 -5.02 11.63
N THR A 151 17.70 -6.34 11.48
CA THR A 151 17.95 -7.30 12.55
C THR A 151 19.08 -8.26 12.13
N GLU A 152 19.77 -8.82 13.11
CA GLU A 152 20.73 -9.90 12.86
C GLU A 152 19.97 -11.18 12.48
N VAL A 153 20.51 -11.91 11.51
CA VAL A 153 20.02 -13.22 11.06
C VAL A 153 21.18 -14.21 11.03
N ASP A 154 20.87 -15.50 11.07
CA ASP A 154 21.90 -16.53 10.90
C ASP A 154 22.52 -16.41 9.51
N CYS A 155 23.85 -16.41 9.40
CA CYS A 155 24.56 -16.32 8.13
C CYS A 155 24.36 -17.54 7.20
N SER A 156 23.76 -18.63 7.69
CA SER A 156 23.29 -19.76 6.88
C SER A 156 21.91 -19.52 6.26
N THR A 157 21.23 -18.42 6.61
CA THR A 157 19.98 -18.01 5.96
C THR A 157 20.23 -17.87 4.45
N PRO A 158 19.39 -18.50 3.59
CA PRO A 158 19.57 -18.46 2.15
C PRO A 158 19.77 -17.03 1.62
N PHE A 159 20.74 -16.87 0.74
CA PHE A 159 21.09 -15.61 0.08
C PHE A 159 21.57 -14.47 0.98
N SER A 160 21.78 -14.70 2.28
CA SER A 160 22.36 -13.71 3.18
C SER A 160 23.86 -13.50 2.92
N THR A 161 24.36 -12.29 3.16
CA THR A 161 25.78 -11.92 3.00
C THR A 161 26.36 -11.43 4.32
N ARG A 162 27.53 -11.97 4.69
CA ARG A 162 28.34 -11.44 5.80
C ARG A 162 28.80 -10.03 5.47
N GLN A 163 28.34 -9.07 6.26
CA GLN A 163 28.73 -7.67 6.16
C GLN A 163 30.13 -7.47 6.78
N GLU A 164 30.70 -6.28 6.64
CA GLU A 164 32.08 -5.99 7.12
C GLU A 164 32.28 -6.17 8.62
N ASN A 165 31.23 -6.00 9.41
CA ASN A 165 31.24 -6.26 10.86
C ASN A 165 31.17 -7.75 11.20
N ASN A 166 31.29 -8.64 10.20
CA ASN A 166 31.17 -10.11 10.27
C ASN A 166 29.79 -10.65 10.66
N LEU A 167 28.76 -9.79 10.73
CA LEU A 167 27.38 -10.18 10.99
C LEU A 167 26.59 -10.29 9.69
N CYS A 168 25.52 -11.08 9.72
CA CYS A 168 24.53 -11.12 8.64
C CYS A 168 23.28 -10.39 9.13
N MET A 169 22.81 -9.45 8.33
CA MET A 169 21.75 -8.52 8.71
C MET A 169 20.68 -8.53 7.63
N GLU A 170 19.42 -8.36 8.03
CA GLU A 170 18.28 -8.30 7.11
C GLU A 170 17.33 -7.18 7.52
N GLN A 171 16.69 -6.54 6.55
CA GLN A 171 15.68 -5.53 6.80
C GLN A 171 14.41 -6.15 7.38
N VAL A 172 13.74 -5.38 8.24
CA VAL A 172 12.58 -5.85 9.00
C VAL A 172 11.27 -5.36 8.38
N ASN A 173 10.31 -6.26 8.19
CA ASN A 173 8.96 -5.87 7.84
C ASN A 173 8.22 -5.35 9.07
N SER A 174 7.79 -4.09 9.05
CA SER A 174 7.01 -3.49 10.14
C SER A 174 5.50 -3.60 9.95
N LEU A 175 5.06 -4.56 9.13
CA LEU A 175 3.71 -5.08 9.03
C LEU A 175 3.76 -6.61 9.04
N SER A 176 2.65 -7.29 9.34
CA SER A 176 2.53 -8.73 9.02
C SER A 176 2.61 -8.94 7.50
N ALA A 177 2.97 -10.14 7.05
CA ALA A 177 3.10 -10.44 5.62
C ALA A 177 1.76 -10.74 4.93
N TYR A 178 0.73 -11.11 5.70
CA TYR A 178 -0.56 -11.58 5.19
C TYR A 178 -1.46 -10.46 4.67
N ILE A 179 -2.27 -10.74 3.65
CA ILE A 179 -3.35 -9.86 3.23
C ILE A 179 -4.53 -10.05 4.19
N ASP A 180 -4.56 -9.28 5.26
CA ASP A 180 -5.45 -9.44 6.42
C ASP A 180 -6.21 -8.16 6.80
N ALA A 181 -6.33 -7.24 5.85
CA ALA A 181 -7.03 -5.96 5.98
C ALA A 181 -6.46 -5.04 7.08
N LYS A 182 -5.16 -5.17 7.42
CA LYS A 182 -4.51 -4.25 8.37
C LYS A 182 -4.63 -2.76 8.03
N PRO A 183 -4.84 -2.28 6.78
CA PRO A 183 -5.08 -0.86 6.61
C PRO A 183 -6.42 -0.37 7.15
N VAL A 184 -7.37 -1.29 7.33
CA VAL A 184 -8.67 -1.02 7.94
C VAL A 184 -8.58 -1.12 9.47
N TYR A 185 -7.91 -2.16 9.98
CA TYR A 185 -7.98 -2.52 11.40
C TYR A 185 -6.73 -2.14 12.21
N GLY A 186 -5.57 -2.08 11.58
CA GLY A 186 -4.26 -1.95 12.22
C GLY A 186 -3.64 -3.28 12.63
N VAL A 187 -2.36 -3.22 12.99
CA VAL A 187 -1.51 -4.40 13.29
C VAL A 187 -1.42 -4.79 14.77
N PHE A 188 -2.04 -4.01 15.66
CA PHE A 188 -2.06 -4.32 17.09
C PHE A 188 -3.43 -4.06 17.69
N LYS A 189 -3.82 -4.89 18.67
CA LYS A 189 -5.10 -4.78 19.39
C LYS A 189 -5.35 -3.39 19.96
N ALA A 190 -4.31 -2.68 20.43
CA ALA A 190 -4.44 -1.31 20.94
C ALA A 190 -4.97 -0.34 19.86
N ARG A 191 -4.43 -0.39 18.64
CA ARG A 191 -4.89 0.45 17.52
C ARG A 191 -6.31 0.08 17.09
N VAL A 192 -6.61 -1.22 16.99
CA VAL A 192 -7.94 -1.72 16.66
C VAL A 192 -8.97 -1.23 17.66
N ASN A 193 -8.67 -1.31 18.96
CA ASN A 193 -9.55 -0.83 20.02
C ASN A 193 -9.80 0.69 19.93
N LEU A 194 -8.79 1.47 19.55
CA LEU A 194 -8.97 2.91 19.34
C LEU A 194 -9.91 3.21 18.17
N LEU A 195 -9.89 2.40 17.11
CA LEU A 195 -10.72 2.55 15.92
C LEU A 195 -12.14 1.98 16.06
N ARG A 196 -12.37 1.03 16.97
CA ARG A 196 -13.69 0.41 17.19
C ARG A 196 -14.64 1.30 17.97
N ALA A 197 -15.94 1.20 17.65
CA ALA A 197 -17.01 1.84 18.39
C ALA A 197 -17.42 1.04 19.65
N PHE A 198 -17.09 -0.26 19.71
CA PHE A 198 -17.54 -1.21 20.74
C PHE A 198 -19.06 -1.21 20.93
N LYS A 199 -19.75 -1.03 19.81
CA LYS A 199 -21.21 -1.11 19.73
C LYS A 199 -21.54 -1.80 18.42
N ASN A 200 -22.33 -2.88 18.50
CA ASN A 200 -22.81 -3.64 17.35
C ASN A 200 -21.69 -4.16 16.42
N GLY A 201 -20.47 -4.31 16.92
CA GLY A 201 -19.29 -4.72 16.16
C GLY A 201 -18.80 -3.67 15.17
N GLU A 202 -19.23 -2.40 15.26
CA GLU A 202 -18.91 -1.35 14.29
C GLU A 202 -17.54 -0.67 14.55
N MET A 203 -16.95 -0.16 13.48
CA MET A 203 -15.84 0.79 13.48
C MET A 203 -16.37 2.21 13.68
N LYS A 204 -15.58 3.08 14.32
CA LYS A 204 -15.88 4.51 14.42
C LYS A 204 -15.88 5.12 13.02
N LEU A 205 -16.87 5.94 12.75
CA LEU A 205 -16.98 6.82 11.59
C LEU A 205 -17.46 8.21 12.08
N THR A 206 -17.13 9.24 11.32
CA THR A 206 -17.65 10.60 11.50
C THR A 206 -18.60 10.90 10.35
N ASP A 207 -19.83 11.30 10.67
CA ASP A 207 -20.78 11.77 9.66
C ASP A 207 -20.51 13.25 9.33
N LEU A 208 -20.21 13.53 8.06
CA LEU A 208 -19.98 14.87 7.53
C LEU A 208 -21.22 15.44 6.83
N GLY A 209 -22.41 14.95 7.17
CA GLY A 209 -23.68 15.44 6.65
C GLY A 209 -23.92 14.97 5.22
N GLU A 210 -24.06 15.90 4.27
CA GLU A 210 -24.30 15.57 2.85
C GLU A 210 -23.19 14.73 2.22
N LYS A 211 -21.97 14.79 2.78
CA LYS A 211 -20.82 14.00 2.33
C LYS A 211 -20.80 12.56 2.89
N GLY A 212 -21.66 12.26 3.86
CA GLY A 212 -21.79 10.93 4.47
C GLY A 212 -20.67 10.58 5.46
N GLU A 213 -20.53 9.27 5.72
CA GLU A 213 -19.62 8.74 6.74
C GLU A 213 -18.15 8.71 6.26
N PHE A 214 -17.25 9.24 7.06
CA PHE A 214 -15.79 9.24 6.84
C PHE A 214 -15.07 8.62 8.03
N PRO A 215 -13.77 8.28 7.91
CA PRO A 215 -13.00 7.87 9.06
C PRO A 215 -12.98 8.97 10.14
N PRO A 216 -12.82 8.60 11.42
CA PRO A 216 -12.68 9.57 12.49
C PRO A 216 -11.38 10.38 12.33
N LYS A 217 -11.24 11.50 13.04
CA LYS A 217 -10.04 12.34 13.05
C LYS A 217 -9.50 12.51 14.46
N GLY A 218 -8.20 12.77 14.58
CA GLY A 218 -7.57 13.18 15.84
C GLY A 218 -7.76 12.22 17.02
N ILE A 219 -7.87 10.91 16.78
CA ILE A 219 -7.98 9.94 17.87
C ILE A 219 -6.69 9.94 18.71
N ALA A 220 -6.80 10.33 19.98
CA ALA A 220 -5.66 10.32 20.90
C ALA A 220 -5.03 8.92 21.03
N GLY A 221 -3.70 8.87 21.01
CA GLY A 221 -2.93 7.61 21.06
C GLY A 221 -2.85 6.84 19.74
N LEU A 222 -3.45 7.35 18.67
CA LEU A 222 -3.36 6.78 17.32
C LEU A 222 -2.42 7.64 16.47
N GLU A 223 -1.25 7.11 16.15
CA GLU A 223 -0.27 7.81 15.33
C GLU A 223 -0.60 7.68 13.83
N MET A 224 -0.59 8.83 13.16
CA MET A 224 -0.73 8.98 11.71
C MET A 224 0.49 9.71 11.16
N ASP A 225 0.94 9.29 9.99
CA ASP A 225 2.04 9.94 9.29
C ASP A 225 1.55 11.25 8.67
N ASN A 226 2.46 12.21 8.51
CA ASN A 226 2.16 13.55 7.99
C ASN A 226 3.40 14.12 7.29
N ASP A 227 3.95 13.39 6.34
CA ASP A 227 5.29 13.68 5.81
C ASP A 227 5.33 15.01 5.05
N ALA A 228 4.25 15.39 4.37
CA ALA A 228 4.12 16.69 3.70
C ALA A 228 3.85 17.87 4.65
N ARG A 229 3.40 17.61 5.89
CA ARG A 229 3.17 18.62 6.94
C ARG A 229 2.33 19.82 6.51
N ARG A 230 1.45 19.64 5.52
CA ARG A 230 0.61 20.70 4.96
C ARG A 230 -0.56 21.05 5.87
N TYR A 231 -1.06 20.07 6.60
CA TYR A 231 -2.16 20.19 7.55
C TYR A 231 -1.72 19.69 8.94
N PRO A 232 -2.29 20.21 10.03
CA PRO A 232 -2.12 19.66 11.38
C PRO A 232 -2.54 18.19 11.47
N ILE A 233 -1.83 17.39 12.29
CA ILE A 233 -2.08 15.94 12.42
C ILE A 233 -3.51 15.64 12.90
N ASP A 234 -4.07 16.48 13.76
CA ASP A 234 -5.45 16.36 14.27
C ASP A 234 -6.53 16.55 13.20
N GLN A 235 -6.17 17.10 12.04
CA GLN A 235 -7.07 17.19 10.88
C GLN A 235 -7.02 15.97 9.97
N LEU A 236 -6.02 15.08 10.13
CA LEU A 236 -5.90 13.85 9.36
C LEU A 236 -6.88 12.78 9.84
N PHE A 237 -7.27 11.91 8.92
CA PHE A 237 -8.10 10.75 9.23
C PHE A 237 -7.33 9.72 10.05
N SER A 238 -7.97 9.15 11.06
CA SER A 238 -7.44 8.07 11.90
C SER A 238 -7.80 6.72 11.26
N LEU A 239 -6.78 6.01 10.78
CA LEU A 239 -6.93 4.79 9.96
C LEU A 239 -6.17 3.61 10.56
N GLY A 240 -6.39 2.39 10.06
CA GLY A 240 -5.65 1.20 10.46
C GLY A 240 -4.17 1.26 10.07
N GLU A 241 -3.85 1.86 8.93
CA GLU A 241 -2.48 2.12 8.46
C GLU A 241 -2.07 3.57 8.66
N ARG A 242 -0.80 3.82 9.01
CA ARG A 242 -0.29 5.16 9.36
C ARG A 242 -0.19 6.12 8.17
N ARG A 243 0.09 5.58 6.99
CA ARG A 243 0.27 6.26 5.70
C ARG A 243 -1.04 6.35 4.91
N GLY A 244 -2.17 5.93 5.47
CA GLY A 244 -3.47 5.93 4.79
C GLY A 244 -3.98 7.31 4.34
N ASN A 245 -3.41 8.41 4.85
CA ASN A 245 -3.71 9.79 4.44
C ASN A 245 -2.81 10.31 3.31
N GLU A 246 -1.87 9.52 2.80
CA GLU A 246 -0.84 10.07 1.92
C GLU A 246 -1.43 10.76 0.69
N ASN A 247 -2.45 10.17 0.05
CA ASN A 247 -3.23 10.88 -0.95
C ASN A 247 -4.75 10.63 -0.77
N PRO A 248 -5.61 11.53 -1.28
CA PRO A 248 -7.07 11.40 -1.20
C PRO A 248 -7.62 10.10 -1.82
N GLY A 249 -7.05 9.61 -2.92
CA GLY A 249 -7.51 8.38 -3.58
C GLY A 249 -7.30 7.15 -2.69
N LEU A 250 -6.14 7.02 -2.07
CA LEU A 250 -5.84 5.98 -1.09
C LEU A 250 -6.79 6.06 0.12
N THR A 251 -7.05 7.28 0.61
CA THR A 251 -7.97 7.50 1.74
C THR A 251 -9.40 7.05 1.40
N VAL A 252 -9.84 7.27 0.16
CA VAL A 252 -11.13 6.80 -0.36
C VAL A 252 -11.23 5.28 -0.31
N VAL A 253 -10.19 4.55 -0.73
CA VAL A 253 -10.15 3.08 -0.66
C VAL A 253 -10.29 2.61 0.79
N HIS A 254 -9.62 3.26 1.75
CA HIS A 254 -9.80 2.95 3.18
C HIS A 254 -11.25 3.19 3.64
N ASN A 255 -11.87 4.29 3.22
CA ASN A 255 -13.23 4.61 3.62
C ASN A 255 -14.27 3.61 3.07
N ILE A 256 -14.08 3.12 1.83
CA ILE A 256 -14.93 2.06 1.25
C ILE A 256 -14.96 0.84 2.18
N TRP A 257 -13.80 0.40 2.65
CA TRP A 257 -13.70 -0.80 3.50
C TRP A 257 -14.22 -0.59 4.92
N LEU A 258 -14.10 0.61 5.48
CA LEU A 258 -14.71 0.95 6.77
C LEU A 258 -16.25 0.96 6.68
N ARG A 259 -16.80 1.54 5.60
CA ARG A 259 -18.24 1.50 5.34
C ARG A 259 -18.73 0.06 5.11
N GLU A 260 -17.98 -0.75 4.36
CA GLU A 260 -18.35 -2.15 4.10
C GLU A 260 -18.33 -2.99 5.37
N HIS A 261 -17.35 -2.77 6.26
CA HIS A 261 -17.31 -3.40 7.57
C HIS A 261 -18.57 -3.06 8.38
N ASN A 262 -18.93 -1.78 8.50
CA ASN A 262 -20.12 -1.37 9.25
C ASN A 262 -21.42 -1.88 8.61
N ARG A 263 -21.50 -1.93 7.28
CA ARG A 263 -22.63 -2.54 6.55
C ARG A 263 -22.80 -4.02 6.91
N MET A 264 -21.70 -4.77 6.92
CA MET A 264 -21.70 -6.18 7.30
C MET A 264 -22.03 -6.37 8.78
N ALA A 265 -21.48 -5.56 9.69
CA ALA A 265 -21.78 -5.61 11.12
C ALA A 265 -23.28 -5.38 11.38
N ARG A 266 -23.87 -4.35 10.76
CA ARG A 266 -25.31 -4.03 10.84
C ARG A 266 -26.18 -5.18 10.31
N LYS A 267 -25.77 -5.82 9.21
CA LYS A 267 -26.43 -7.03 8.68
C LYS A 267 -26.36 -8.19 9.68
N ILE A 268 -25.19 -8.50 10.22
CA ILE A 268 -24.99 -9.61 11.16
C ILE A 268 -25.84 -9.42 12.42
N VAL A 269 -25.90 -8.20 12.97
CA VAL A 269 -26.75 -7.87 14.13
C VAL A 269 -28.23 -8.04 13.80
N ARG A 270 -28.68 -7.57 12.63
CA ARG A 270 -30.08 -7.74 12.21
C ARG A 270 -30.46 -9.21 12.10
N ASP A 271 -29.57 -10.02 11.53
CA ASP A 271 -29.82 -11.44 11.31
C ASP A 271 -29.62 -12.26 12.60
N ASN A 272 -28.80 -11.76 13.56
CA ASN A 272 -28.48 -12.41 14.83
C ASN A 272 -28.42 -11.40 16.00
N PRO A 273 -29.56 -10.93 16.53
CA PRO A 273 -29.60 -9.85 17.53
C PRO A 273 -28.96 -10.18 18.89
N SER A 274 -28.73 -11.47 19.17
CA SER A 274 -28.12 -11.93 20.43
C SER A 274 -26.60 -12.00 20.38
N PHE A 275 -25.95 -11.69 19.25
CA PHE A 275 -24.50 -11.72 19.16
C PHE A 275 -23.88 -10.52 19.87
N GLU A 276 -22.84 -10.79 20.66
CA GLU A 276 -22.05 -9.76 21.34
C GLU A 276 -21.18 -8.98 20.34
N ASP A 277 -20.81 -7.75 20.72
CA ASP A 277 -20.01 -6.82 19.92
C ASP A 277 -18.76 -7.47 19.30
N GLU A 278 -17.98 -8.21 20.10
CA GLU A 278 -16.75 -8.85 19.64
C GLU A 278 -17.01 -9.88 18.55
N LYS A 279 -18.05 -10.70 18.71
CA LYS A 279 -18.40 -11.72 17.73
C LYS A 279 -18.80 -11.09 16.41
N VAL A 280 -19.63 -10.04 16.46
CA VAL A 280 -20.04 -9.30 15.26
C VAL A 280 -18.84 -8.66 14.58
N PHE A 281 -17.96 -8.01 15.35
CA PHE A 281 -16.75 -7.37 14.83
C PHE A 281 -15.86 -8.37 14.07
N GLN A 282 -15.58 -9.53 14.67
CA GLN A 282 -14.70 -10.53 14.03
C GLN A 282 -15.35 -11.15 12.78
N MET A 283 -16.65 -11.41 12.81
CA MET A 283 -17.41 -11.88 11.64
C MET A 283 -17.35 -10.85 10.49
N ALA A 284 -17.62 -9.58 10.77
CA ALA A 284 -17.54 -8.50 9.76
C ALA A 284 -16.10 -8.28 9.26
N ARG A 285 -15.10 -8.35 10.14
CA ARG A 285 -13.68 -8.31 9.78
C ARG A 285 -13.30 -9.45 8.84
N SER A 286 -13.75 -10.67 9.11
CA SER A 286 -13.48 -11.84 8.27
C SER A 286 -14.05 -11.68 6.86
N CYS A 287 -15.25 -11.11 6.72
CA CYS A 287 -15.83 -10.79 5.41
C CYS A 287 -15.03 -9.75 4.62
N VAL A 288 -14.54 -8.69 5.27
CA VAL A 288 -13.72 -7.67 4.60
C VAL A 288 -12.38 -8.24 4.15
N ILE A 289 -11.75 -9.08 4.98
CA ILE A 289 -10.52 -9.79 4.61
C ILE A 289 -10.74 -10.64 3.35
N GLU A 290 -11.81 -11.44 3.33
CA GLU A 290 -12.18 -12.24 2.15
C GLU A 290 -12.34 -11.38 0.89
N ASN A 291 -13.09 -10.29 0.98
CA ASN A 291 -13.30 -9.41 -0.17
C ASN A 291 -11.98 -8.82 -0.71
N ILE A 292 -11.10 -8.35 0.18
CA ILE A 292 -9.80 -7.80 -0.23
C ILE A 292 -8.94 -8.88 -0.91
N GLN A 293 -8.89 -10.10 -0.32
CA GLN A 293 -8.16 -11.22 -0.89
C GLN A 293 -8.71 -11.61 -2.28
N GLN A 294 -10.03 -11.74 -2.40
CA GLN A 294 -10.67 -12.10 -3.67
C GLN A 294 -10.44 -11.04 -4.75
N ILE A 295 -10.71 -9.76 -4.47
CA ILE A 295 -10.50 -8.66 -5.46
C ILE A 295 -9.04 -8.62 -5.90
N THR A 296 -8.12 -8.84 -4.97
CA THR A 296 -6.69 -8.87 -5.31
C THR A 296 -6.38 -9.97 -6.32
N TYR A 297 -6.84 -11.20 -6.09
CA TYR A 297 -6.42 -12.35 -6.90
C TYR A 297 -7.27 -12.56 -8.16
N GLU A 298 -8.52 -12.10 -8.16
CA GLU A 298 -9.49 -12.30 -9.24
C GLU A 298 -9.67 -11.07 -10.14
N GLU A 299 -9.32 -9.87 -9.68
CA GLU A 299 -9.44 -8.64 -10.47
C GLU A 299 -8.10 -7.93 -10.65
N TYR A 300 -7.38 -7.60 -9.56
CA TYR A 300 -6.15 -6.80 -9.65
C TYR A 300 -4.98 -7.54 -10.29
N LEU A 301 -4.65 -8.75 -9.81
CA LEU A 301 -3.52 -9.52 -10.35
C LEU A 301 -3.72 -9.90 -11.82
N PRO A 302 -4.92 -10.32 -12.29
CA PRO A 302 -5.14 -10.52 -13.71
C PRO A 302 -4.99 -9.25 -14.55
N SER A 303 -5.41 -8.08 -14.03
CA SER A 303 -5.19 -6.79 -14.70
C SER A 303 -3.71 -6.41 -14.77
N LEU A 304 -2.93 -6.71 -13.74
CA LEU A 304 -1.49 -6.43 -13.68
C LEU A 304 -0.65 -7.38 -14.54
N LEU A 305 -0.90 -8.69 -14.42
CA LEU A 305 -0.08 -9.75 -15.00
C LEU A 305 -0.53 -10.12 -16.42
N GLY A 306 -1.76 -9.72 -16.81
CA GLY A 306 -2.38 -10.12 -18.08
C GLY A 306 -2.93 -11.54 -18.08
N GLU A 307 -2.77 -12.27 -16.97
CA GLU A 307 -3.27 -13.62 -16.74
C GLU A 307 -3.61 -13.87 -15.27
N SER A 308 -4.52 -14.81 -15.02
CA SER A 308 -4.84 -15.24 -13.65
C SER A 308 -3.77 -16.17 -13.10
N LEU A 309 -3.51 -16.07 -11.80
CA LEU A 309 -2.70 -17.07 -11.10
C LEU A 309 -3.35 -18.46 -11.20
N PRO A 310 -2.57 -19.55 -11.06
CA PRO A 310 -3.11 -20.90 -11.06
C PRO A 310 -4.24 -21.07 -10.01
N PRO A 311 -5.20 -22.00 -10.22
CA PRO A 311 -6.22 -22.28 -9.22
C PRO A 311 -5.63 -22.61 -7.85
N TYR A 312 -6.31 -22.21 -6.79
CA TYR A 312 -5.85 -22.48 -5.43
C TYR A 312 -5.76 -23.98 -5.17
N SER A 313 -4.60 -24.42 -4.66
CA SER A 313 -4.29 -25.83 -4.41
C SER A 313 -4.36 -26.23 -2.94
N GLY A 314 -4.82 -25.34 -2.06
CA GLY A 314 -4.88 -25.56 -0.61
C GLY A 314 -3.74 -24.87 0.15
N TYR A 315 -3.86 -24.91 1.48
CA TYR A 315 -2.88 -24.35 2.40
C TYR A 315 -1.73 -25.33 2.55
N ASP A 316 -0.53 -24.78 2.64
CA ASP A 316 0.73 -25.52 2.72
C ASP A 316 1.55 -24.90 3.86
N ASP A 317 1.71 -25.65 4.96
CA ASP A 317 2.41 -25.19 6.16
C ASP A 317 3.93 -25.18 6.02
N GLU A 318 4.48 -25.74 4.93
CA GLU A 318 5.88 -25.62 4.56
C GLU A 318 6.18 -24.35 3.75
N VAL A 319 5.15 -23.66 3.22
CA VAL A 319 5.32 -22.44 2.43
C VAL A 319 5.51 -21.23 3.33
N ASN A 320 6.63 -20.52 3.11
CA ASN A 320 6.91 -19.27 3.80
C ASN A 320 6.21 -18.07 3.12
N ALA A 321 5.18 -17.54 3.79
CA ALA A 321 4.41 -16.38 3.33
C ALA A 321 5.10 -15.02 3.53
N GLN A 322 6.29 -14.97 4.16
CA GLN A 322 7.02 -13.73 4.42
C GLN A 322 7.28 -12.95 3.11
N ILE A 323 7.26 -11.63 3.19
CA ILE A 323 7.52 -10.79 2.00
C ILE A 323 9.01 -10.85 1.62
N SER A 324 9.30 -10.98 0.33
CA SER A 324 10.68 -10.90 -0.17
C SER A 324 11.12 -9.44 -0.31
N ASN A 325 12.40 -9.21 -0.05
CA ASN A 325 13.00 -7.90 -0.09
C ASN A 325 12.95 -7.33 -1.52
N GLU A 326 13.21 -8.17 -2.53
CA GLU A 326 13.10 -7.81 -3.95
C GLU A 326 11.67 -7.43 -4.34
N PHE A 327 10.65 -8.08 -3.79
CA PHE A 327 9.25 -7.73 -4.06
C PHE A 327 8.92 -6.32 -3.54
N THR A 328 9.10 -6.05 -2.24
CA THR A 328 8.66 -4.78 -1.64
C THR A 328 9.57 -3.60 -1.94
N THR A 329 10.87 -3.85 -2.12
CA THR A 329 11.85 -2.79 -2.33
C THR A 329 11.91 -2.39 -3.80
N VAL A 330 11.59 -3.30 -4.71
CA VAL A 330 11.78 -3.10 -6.14
C VAL A 330 10.56 -3.46 -6.97
N ALA A 331 10.19 -4.74 -7.07
CA ALA A 331 9.22 -5.18 -8.08
C ALA A 331 7.87 -4.49 -7.91
N PHE A 332 7.29 -4.49 -6.71
CA PHE A 332 5.99 -3.89 -6.42
C PHE A 332 6.05 -2.35 -6.25
N ARG A 333 7.19 -1.73 -6.56
CA ARG A 333 7.32 -0.28 -6.74
C ARG A 333 7.12 0.14 -8.20
N PHE A 334 6.76 -0.78 -9.10
CA PHE A 334 6.30 -0.43 -10.46
C PHE A 334 5.21 0.64 -10.41
N GLY A 335 4.37 0.59 -9.37
CA GLY A 335 3.27 1.53 -9.17
C GLY A 335 3.67 2.98 -8.94
N HIS A 336 4.97 3.30 -8.80
CA HIS A 336 5.41 4.70 -8.79
C HIS A 336 5.55 5.29 -10.22
N SER A 337 5.62 4.45 -11.25
CA SER A 337 5.67 4.87 -12.65
C SER A 337 4.27 5.14 -13.22
N GLU A 338 3.28 4.33 -12.82
CA GLU A 338 1.89 4.45 -13.30
C GLU A 338 1.11 5.64 -12.73
N VAL A 339 1.64 6.36 -11.73
CA VAL A 339 0.92 7.48 -11.10
C VAL A 339 0.85 8.69 -12.03
N GLY A 340 -0.37 9.15 -12.32
CA GLY A 340 -0.63 10.39 -13.06
C GLY A 340 -0.44 11.70 -12.27
N PRO A 341 -0.28 12.85 -12.95
CA PRO A 341 0.09 14.12 -12.32
C PRO A 341 -1.04 14.83 -11.55
N THR A 342 -2.27 14.31 -11.61
CA THR A 342 -3.46 14.90 -11.00
C THR A 342 -4.34 13.84 -10.35
N ILE A 343 -5.20 14.24 -9.42
CA ILE A 343 -6.34 13.45 -8.95
C ILE A 343 -7.60 14.14 -9.44
N GLU A 344 -8.42 13.40 -10.18
CA GLU A 344 -9.67 13.91 -10.74
C GLU A 344 -10.82 13.75 -9.76
N SER A 345 -11.81 14.65 -9.84
CA SER A 345 -13.12 14.45 -9.21
C SER A 345 -14.22 14.77 -10.21
N VAL A 346 -15.22 13.90 -10.30
CA VAL A 346 -16.28 13.96 -11.32
C VAL A 346 -17.64 13.92 -10.63
N ASN A 347 -18.47 14.92 -10.90
CA ASN A 347 -19.82 15.02 -10.34
C ASN A 347 -20.75 13.94 -10.91
N ALA A 348 -21.91 13.75 -10.28
CA ALA A 348 -22.88 12.74 -10.70
C ALA A 348 -23.45 12.96 -12.11
N ASP A 349 -23.43 14.21 -12.61
CA ASP A 349 -23.83 14.57 -13.97
C ASP A 349 -22.72 14.35 -15.03
N GLY A 350 -21.55 13.89 -14.60
CA GLY A 350 -20.38 13.68 -15.47
C GLY A 350 -19.49 14.90 -15.67
N THR A 351 -19.80 16.04 -15.02
CA THR A 351 -18.93 17.22 -15.09
C THR A 351 -17.66 17.04 -14.27
N TYR A 352 -16.51 17.33 -14.88
CA TYR A 352 -15.22 17.33 -14.20
C TYR A 352 -15.07 18.61 -13.37
N ASN A 353 -14.66 18.46 -12.12
CA ASN A 353 -14.22 19.59 -11.31
C ASN A 353 -12.77 19.95 -11.64
N GLN A 354 -12.23 20.96 -10.97
CA GLN A 354 -10.81 21.31 -11.13
C GLN A 354 -9.91 20.14 -10.65
N PRO A 355 -9.02 19.61 -11.52
CA PRO A 355 -8.09 18.56 -11.13
C PRO A 355 -7.19 19.03 -9.98
N LEU A 356 -6.92 18.14 -9.02
CA LEU A 356 -5.96 18.40 -7.95
C LEU A 356 -4.56 17.93 -8.38
N PRO A 357 -3.57 18.82 -8.55
CA PRO A 357 -2.20 18.37 -8.81
C PRO A 357 -1.70 17.44 -7.71
N LEU A 358 -1.03 16.35 -8.07
CA LEU A 358 -0.61 15.32 -7.11
C LEU A 358 0.26 15.89 -6.00
N LYS A 359 1.22 16.77 -6.33
CA LYS A 359 2.06 17.46 -5.34
C LYS A 359 1.28 18.27 -4.30
N ASP A 360 0.06 18.68 -4.63
CA ASP A 360 -0.84 19.43 -3.75
C ASP A 360 -1.83 18.54 -2.99
N SER A 361 -1.87 17.26 -3.32
CA SER A 361 -2.76 16.26 -2.72
C SER A 361 -2.19 15.61 -1.45
N TYR A 362 -0.87 15.63 -1.28
CA TYR A 362 -0.24 14.88 -0.21
C TYR A 362 -0.74 15.31 1.18
N PHE A 363 -1.30 14.37 1.93
CA PHE A 363 -1.88 14.59 3.27
C PHE A 363 -2.94 15.70 3.31
N ASN A 364 -3.80 15.78 2.29
CA ASN A 364 -4.84 16.81 2.15
C ASN A 364 -6.27 16.27 2.42
N PRO A 365 -6.69 16.14 3.69
CA PRO A 365 -8.03 15.64 4.02
C PRO A 365 -9.12 16.64 3.64
N LYS A 366 -8.82 17.94 3.64
CA LYS A 366 -9.79 19.01 3.38
C LYS A 366 -10.35 18.94 1.96
N TRP A 367 -9.51 18.71 0.97
CA TRP A 367 -9.97 18.57 -0.42
C TRP A 367 -10.91 17.37 -0.57
N LEU A 368 -10.59 16.23 0.06
CA LEU A 368 -11.45 15.05 0.01
C LEU A 368 -12.83 15.31 0.65
N GLU A 369 -12.88 16.02 1.77
CA GLU A 369 -14.15 16.41 2.41
C GLU A 369 -14.96 17.36 1.53
N GLU A 370 -14.32 18.31 0.86
CA GLU A 370 -14.97 19.25 -0.06
C GLU A 370 -15.55 18.54 -1.29
N GLN A 371 -14.79 17.62 -1.89
CA GLN A 371 -15.23 16.87 -3.06
C GLN A 371 -16.29 15.82 -2.70
N GLY A 372 -16.13 15.11 -1.59
CA GLY A 372 -16.87 13.88 -1.29
C GLY A 372 -16.27 12.67 -2.01
N MET A 373 -16.33 11.50 -1.38
CA MET A 373 -15.65 10.30 -1.89
C MET A 373 -16.24 9.83 -3.22
N GLU A 374 -17.55 9.98 -3.42
CA GLU A 374 -18.25 9.59 -4.63
C GLU A 374 -17.64 10.26 -5.87
N ASN A 375 -17.35 11.57 -5.78
CA ASN A 375 -16.77 12.31 -6.88
C ASN A 375 -15.34 11.86 -7.20
N VAL A 376 -14.55 11.59 -6.16
CA VAL A 376 -13.18 11.09 -6.31
C VAL A 376 -13.18 9.69 -6.91
N ILE A 377 -14.07 8.80 -6.46
CA ILE A 377 -14.21 7.44 -7.03
C ILE A 377 -14.52 7.52 -8.52
N ARG A 378 -15.44 8.38 -8.96
CA ARG A 378 -15.72 8.56 -10.39
C ARG A 378 -14.47 9.01 -11.15
N GLY A 379 -13.73 9.98 -10.62
CA GLY A 379 -12.45 10.41 -11.19
C GLY A 379 -11.45 9.27 -11.35
N LEU A 380 -11.20 8.51 -10.29
CA LEU A 380 -10.28 7.37 -10.29
C LEU A 380 -10.73 6.25 -11.24
N SER A 381 -12.03 6.07 -11.44
CA SER A 381 -12.57 5.01 -12.28
C SER A 381 -12.43 5.31 -13.77
N TYR A 382 -12.50 6.58 -14.17
CA TYR A 382 -12.54 6.96 -15.59
C TYR A 382 -11.26 7.62 -16.09
N LYS A 383 -10.39 8.07 -15.19
CA LYS A 383 -9.08 8.56 -15.57
C LYS A 383 -8.14 7.39 -15.83
N GLN A 384 -7.51 7.43 -17.01
CA GLN A 384 -6.40 6.54 -17.36
C GLN A 384 -5.17 6.91 -16.54
N GLU A 385 -4.49 5.89 -16.02
CA GLU A 385 -3.21 6.08 -15.35
C GLU A 385 -2.05 6.22 -16.35
N GLU A 386 -0.86 6.57 -15.87
CA GLU A 386 0.38 6.57 -16.67
C GLU A 386 0.86 5.13 -16.92
N SER A 387 1.75 4.94 -17.89
CA SER A 387 2.32 3.64 -18.20
C SER A 387 3.31 3.25 -17.12
N VAL A 388 3.38 1.95 -16.82
CA VAL A 388 4.55 1.38 -16.16
C VAL A 388 5.69 1.40 -17.16
N ASP A 389 6.74 2.16 -16.90
CA ASP A 389 7.98 2.22 -17.66
C ASP A 389 9.08 2.88 -16.81
N ILE A 390 10.19 3.32 -17.43
CA ILE A 390 11.27 3.98 -16.68
C ILE A 390 10.89 5.38 -16.16
N TYR A 391 9.86 6.01 -16.71
CA TYR A 391 9.50 7.39 -16.47
C TYR A 391 8.74 7.55 -15.14
N MET A 392 8.94 8.70 -14.52
CA MET A 392 8.23 9.09 -13.31
C MET A 392 7.89 10.57 -13.38
N ILE A 393 6.62 10.89 -13.13
CA ILE A 393 6.12 12.26 -13.15
C ILE A 393 6.90 13.16 -12.17
N SER A 394 7.02 14.45 -12.53
CA SER A 394 7.77 15.40 -11.69
C SER A 394 7.17 15.62 -10.31
N ASP A 395 5.86 15.42 -10.12
CA ASP A 395 5.20 15.55 -8.81
C ASP A 395 5.73 14.52 -7.78
N LEU A 396 6.24 13.37 -8.24
CA LEU A 396 6.93 12.36 -7.44
C LEU A 396 8.46 12.52 -7.50
N ARG A 397 9.01 12.79 -8.68
CA ARG A 397 10.48 12.83 -8.92
C ARG A 397 11.16 14.11 -8.43
N ASN A 398 10.44 15.22 -8.34
CA ASN A 398 11.01 16.54 -8.01
C ASN A 398 10.24 17.28 -6.90
N PHE A 399 9.06 16.82 -6.48
CA PHE A 399 8.19 17.53 -5.52
C PHE A 399 7.63 16.64 -4.40
N LEU A 400 8.16 15.42 -4.20
CA LEU A 400 7.61 14.51 -3.19
C LEU A 400 7.57 15.20 -1.81
N PHE A 401 6.35 15.37 -1.29
CA PHE A 401 6.02 16.00 -0.01
C PHE A 401 6.44 17.47 0.18
N GLY A 402 6.88 18.15 -0.87
CA GLY A 402 7.24 19.57 -0.77
C GLY A 402 7.98 20.11 -1.98
N ARG A 403 8.25 21.41 -1.96
CA ARG A 403 9.02 22.06 -3.04
C ARG A 403 10.53 21.80 -2.86
N PRO A 404 11.31 21.72 -3.96
CA PRO A 404 12.77 21.74 -3.89
C PRO A 404 13.29 22.89 -3.03
N GLY A 405 14.26 22.61 -2.15
CA GLY A 405 14.80 23.58 -1.19
C GLY A 405 13.90 23.89 0.02
N ALA A 406 12.67 23.34 0.06
CA ALA A 406 11.70 23.51 1.14
C ALA A 406 11.08 22.17 1.58
N GLY A 407 11.88 21.10 1.62
CA GLY A 407 11.47 19.76 2.05
C GLY A 407 11.09 18.79 0.93
N GLY A 408 11.07 19.23 -0.34
CA GLY A 408 10.83 18.37 -1.49
C GLY A 408 11.89 17.29 -1.67
N MET A 409 11.46 16.10 -2.09
CA MET A 409 12.28 14.93 -2.33
C MET A 409 12.09 14.38 -3.76
N ASP A 410 12.89 13.37 -4.10
CA ASP A 410 12.82 12.62 -5.35
C ASP A 410 12.51 11.15 -5.05
N LEU A 411 11.32 10.67 -5.42
CA LEU A 411 10.90 9.30 -5.15
C LEU A 411 11.72 8.25 -5.92
N ALA A 412 12.13 8.52 -7.16
CA ALA A 412 12.99 7.61 -7.93
C ALA A 412 14.36 7.46 -7.27
N SER A 413 14.96 8.58 -6.84
CA SER A 413 16.20 8.56 -6.06
C SER A 413 16.04 7.78 -4.75
N ARG A 414 14.90 7.91 -4.06
CA ARG A 414 14.64 7.18 -2.82
C ARG A 414 14.49 5.68 -3.06
N ASN A 415 13.83 5.27 -4.14
CA ASN A 415 13.72 3.86 -4.54
C ASN A 415 15.10 3.23 -4.77
N LEU A 416 15.96 3.91 -5.55
CA LEU A 416 17.34 3.48 -5.78
C LEU A 416 18.15 3.45 -4.48
N GLN A 417 18.05 4.49 -3.64
CA GLN A 417 18.74 4.54 -2.36
C GLN A 417 18.29 3.41 -1.42
N ARG A 418 17.00 3.07 -1.41
CA ARG A 418 16.43 1.95 -0.65
C ARG A 418 16.90 0.61 -1.19
N SER A 419 16.96 0.44 -2.51
CA SER A 419 17.55 -0.75 -3.15
C SER A 419 19.00 -0.97 -2.71
N ARG A 420 19.80 0.10 -2.64
CA ARG A 420 21.19 0.08 -2.18
C ARG A 420 21.34 -0.14 -0.67
N ASP A 421 20.52 0.52 0.15
CA ASP A 421 20.45 0.29 1.60
C ASP A 421 20.12 -1.17 1.92
N HIS A 422 19.21 -1.75 1.15
CA HIS A 422 18.79 -3.14 1.30
C HIS A 422 19.75 -4.15 0.67
N GLY A 423 20.81 -3.71 -0.01
CA GLY A 423 21.74 -4.62 -0.70
C GLY A 423 21.04 -5.49 -1.74
N ILE A 424 20.09 -4.93 -2.49
CA ILE A 424 19.43 -5.64 -3.59
C ILE A 424 20.47 -5.92 -4.70
N ALA A 425 20.44 -7.13 -5.23
CA ALA A 425 21.36 -7.53 -6.29
C ALA A 425 21.07 -6.83 -7.63
N THR A 426 22.08 -6.81 -8.52
CA THR A 426 21.92 -6.25 -9.87
C THR A 426 20.84 -7.00 -10.66
N TYR A 427 20.27 -6.33 -11.65
CA TYR A 427 19.26 -6.89 -12.54
C TYR A 427 19.66 -8.26 -13.11
N ASN A 428 20.87 -8.39 -13.65
CA ASN A 428 21.38 -9.66 -14.18
C ASN A 428 21.55 -10.76 -13.12
N THR A 429 21.90 -10.40 -11.87
CA THR A 429 22.04 -11.35 -10.78
C THR A 429 20.68 -11.90 -10.35
N VAL A 430 19.67 -11.03 -10.26
CA VAL A 430 18.30 -11.43 -9.91
C VAL A 430 17.69 -12.29 -11.02
N ARG A 431 17.86 -11.90 -12.28
CA ARG A 431 17.43 -12.72 -13.43
C ARG A 431 17.98 -14.14 -13.37
N LYS A 432 19.28 -14.31 -13.11
CA LYS A 432 19.90 -15.63 -12.92
C LYS A 432 19.27 -16.40 -11.77
N SER A 433 19.02 -15.75 -10.63
CA SER A 433 18.39 -16.39 -9.47
C SER A 433 16.96 -16.86 -9.75
N LEU A 434 16.24 -16.13 -10.61
CA LEU A 434 14.91 -16.49 -11.11
C LEU A 434 14.92 -17.57 -12.21
N GLY A 435 16.10 -18.04 -12.63
CA GLY A 435 16.26 -19.04 -13.68
C GLY A 435 16.27 -18.47 -15.11
N PHE A 436 16.35 -17.15 -15.27
CA PHE A 436 16.48 -16.51 -16.58
C PHE A 436 17.95 -16.35 -16.98
N GLN A 437 18.19 -16.25 -18.29
CA GLN A 437 19.51 -15.89 -18.79
C GLN A 437 19.79 -14.41 -18.50
N PRO A 438 21.03 -14.05 -18.12
CA PRO A 438 21.44 -12.65 -18.07
C PRO A 438 21.37 -12.03 -19.47
N VAL A 439 21.06 -10.75 -19.51
CA VAL A 439 21.15 -9.95 -20.73
C VAL A 439 22.61 -9.59 -21.03
N ASN A 440 22.96 -9.45 -22.31
CA ASN A 440 24.33 -9.13 -22.75
C ASN A 440 24.42 -7.75 -23.41
N SER A 441 23.29 -7.15 -23.79
CA SER A 441 23.20 -5.79 -24.31
C SER A 441 21.94 -5.08 -23.82
N PHE A 442 21.91 -3.75 -23.91
CA PHE A 442 20.73 -2.97 -23.53
C PHE A 442 19.50 -3.29 -24.40
N SER A 443 19.71 -3.72 -25.65
CA SER A 443 18.63 -4.16 -26.55
C SER A 443 17.99 -5.48 -26.15
N ASP A 444 18.65 -6.29 -25.30
CA ASP A 444 18.06 -7.50 -24.74
C ASP A 444 17.09 -7.17 -23.59
N ILE A 445 17.15 -5.95 -23.03
CA ILE A 445 16.24 -5.48 -21.97
C ILE A 445 14.94 -4.95 -22.58
N THR A 446 15.05 -4.13 -23.63
CA THR A 446 13.90 -3.44 -24.24
C THR A 446 14.10 -3.20 -25.72
N SER A 447 13.00 -3.18 -26.46
CA SER A 447 12.97 -2.77 -27.86
C SER A 447 13.03 -1.24 -28.06
N ASP A 448 12.84 -0.42 -27.02
CA ASP A 448 12.86 1.05 -27.13
C ASP A 448 14.29 1.62 -27.17
N PRO A 449 14.74 2.20 -28.29
CA PRO A 449 16.09 2.74 -28.42
C PRO A 449 16.38 3.94 -27.50
N VAL A 450 15.36 4.68 -27.06
CA VAL A 450 15.53 5.80 -26.12
C VAL A 450 15.83 5.26 -24.72
N ILE A 451 15.12 4.22 -24.29
CA ILE A 451 15.38 3.55 -23.00
C ILE A 451 16.77 2.92 -23.02
N GLN A 452 17.16 2.23 -24.11
CA GLN A 452 18.50 1.68 -24.28
C GLN A 452 19.59 2.76 -24.08
N GLN A 453 19.45 3.91 -24.74
CA GLN A 453 20.42 5.01 -24.64
C GLN A 453 20.49 5.60 -23.23
N ARG A 454 19.35 5.72 -22.53
CA ARG A 454 19.31 6.21 -21.13
C ARG A 454 20.00 5.25 -20.17
N LEU A 455 19.74 3.95 -20.29
CA LEU A 455 20.40 2.92 -19.49
C LEU A 455 21.91 2.89 -19.76
N GLU A 456 22.32 2.94 -21.02
CA GLU A 456 23.73 2.99 -21.41
C GLU A 456 24.43 4.24 -20.85
N ALA A 457 23.77 5.40 -20.94
CA ALA A 457 24.27 6.65 -20.38
C ALA A 457 24.48 6.56 -18.87
N ALA A 458 23.56 5.94 -18.14
CA ALA A 458 23.62 5.78 -16.69
C ALA A 458 24.63 4.71 -16.22
N TYR A 459 24.62 3.51 -16.82
CA TYR A 459 25.28 2.32 -16.25
C TYR A 459 26.52 1.83 -17.00
N LYS A 460 26.71 2.27 -18.26
CA LYS A 460 27.79 1.86 -19.20
C LYS A 460 27.75 0.39 -19.64
N THR A 461 27.41 -0.53 -18.75
CA THR A 461 27.26 -1.97 -19.01
C THR A 461 25.98 -2.51 -18.35
N VAL A 462 25.38 -3.53 -18.97
CA VAL A 462 24.17 -4.20 -18.46
C VAL A 462 24.37 -4.87 -17.10
N ASP A 463 25.59 -5.26 -16.76
CA ASP A 463 25.88 -5.91 -15.48
C ASP A 463 25.75 -4.96 -14.28
N ASN A 464 25.81 -3.66 -14.52
CA ASN A 464 25.65 -2.61 -13.51
C ASN A 464 24.20 -2.14 -13.35
N VAL A 465 23.28 -2.57 -14.23
CA VAL A 465 21.88 -2.14 -14.17
C VAL A 465 21.27 -2.60 -12.85
N GLU A 466 20.73 -1.64 -12.10
CA GLU A 466 20.03 -1.91 -10.84
C GLU A 466 18.66 -2.57 -11.13
N LEU A 467 18.20 -3.45 -10.24
CA LEU A 467 16.95 -4.19 -10.46
C LEU A 467 15.75 -3.27 -10.74
N PHE A 468 15.69 -2.10 -10.09
CA PHE A 468 14.57 -1.15 -10.23
C PHE A 468 14.46 -0.58 -11.65
N THR A 469 15.56 -0.04 -12.17
CA THR A 469 15.59 0.51 -13.53
C THR A 469 15.54 -0.59 -14.58
N GLY A 470 16.23 -1.72 -14.36
CA GLY A 470 16.21 -2.86 -15.27
C GLY A 470 14.81 -3.46 -15.43
N GLY A 471 14.11 -3.73 -14.33
CA GLY A 471 12.77 -4.30 -14.37
C GLY A 471 11.70 -3.36 -14.93
N LEU A 472 11.78 -2.05 -14.66
CA LEU A 472 10.91 -1.04 -15.29
C LEU A 472 11.19 -0.83 -16.78
N SER A 473 12.39 -1.20 -17.24
CA SER A 473 12.77 -1.08 -18.65
C SER A 473 12.29 -2.25 -19.49
N GLU A 474 11.96 -3.40 -18.89
CA GLU A 474 11.55 -4.57 -19.66
C GLU A 474 10.24 -4.32 -20.42
N ASP A 475 10.17 -4.78 -21.67
CA ASP A 475 8.93 -4.74 -22.45
C ASP A 475 7.85 -5.60 -21.74
N HIS A 476 6.62 -5.06 -21.68
CA HIS A 476 5.49 -5.74 -21.03
C HIS A 476 5.18 -7.09 -21.69
N ILE A 477 4.78 -8.07 -20.88
CA ILE A 477 4.44 -9.40 -21.38
C ILE A 477 2.94 -9.57 -21.58
N GLY A 478 2.55 -10.12 -22.74
CA GLY A 478 1.15 -10.42 -23.05
C GLY A 478 0.25 -9.17 -22.99
N ASN A 479 -0.80 -9.23 -22.18
CA ASN A 479 -1.71 -8.11 -21.90
C ASN A 479 -1.47 -7.51 -20.50
N GLY A 480 -0.36 -7.85 -19.84
CA GLY A 480 0.00 -7.33 -18.52
C GLY A 480 0.74 -5.99 -18.61
N ALA A 481 0.92 -5.34 -17.46
CA ALA A 481 1.55 -4.04 -17.33
C ALA A 481 3.00 -4.10 -16.79
N VAL A 482 3.62 -5.28 -16.79
CA VAL A 482 5.00 -5.47 -16.30
C VAL A 482 5.80 -6.41 -17.18
N GLY A 483 7.12 -6.24 -17.18
CA GLY A 483 8.07 -7.13 -17.84
C GLY A 483 8.30 -8.46 -17.10
N GLN A 484 9.06 -9.36 -17.75
CA GLN A 484 9.30 -10.75 -17.31
C GLN A 484 9.82 -10.88 -15.87
N THR A 485 10.77 -10.06 -15.45
CA THR A 485 11.41 -10.11 -14.12
C THR A 485 10.43 -9.69 -13.04
N PHE A 486 9.75 -8.56 -13.22
CA PHE A 486 8.73 -8.10 -12.26
C PHE A 486 7.53 -9.03 -12.23
N HIS A 487 7.06 -9.51 -13.39
CA HIS A 487 6.02 -10.52 -13.46
C HIS A 487 6.35 -11.75 -12.61
N ARG A 488 7.57 -12.28 -12.72
CA ARG A 488 8.01 -13.46 -11.95
C ARG A 488 8.10 -13.18 -10.45
N LEU A 489 8.67 -12.06 -10.04
CA LEU A 489 8.79 -11.69 -8.62
C LEU A 489 7.43 -11.47 -7.96
N ILE A 490 6.50 -10.84 -8.70
CA ILE A 490 5.14 -10.57 -8.23
C ILE A 490 4.33 -11.87 -8.14
N THR A 491 4.33 -12.67 -9.21
CA THR A 491 3.65 -13.97 -9.26
C THR A 491 4.08 -14.87 -8.11
N GLU A 492 5.39 -15.02 -7.92
CA GLU A 492 5.97 -15.86 -6.86
C GLU A 492 5.53 -15.41 -5.45
N GLN A 493 5.56 -14.10 -5.20
CA GLN A 493 5.16 -13.54 -3.91
C GLN A 493 3.67 -13.76 -3.60
N PHE A 494 2.79 -13.55 -4.58
CA PHE A 494 1.35 -13.75 -4.40
C PHE A 494 0.98 -15.23 -4.35
N GLU A 495 1.68 -16.11 -5.06
CA GLU A 495 1.51 -17.56 -4.87
C GLU A 495 1.84 -17.99 -3.43
N ARG A 496 2.96 -17.52 -2.86
CA ARG A 496 3.32 -17.85 -1.47
C ARG A 496 2.39 -17.26 -0.43
N THR A 497 1.97 -16.01 -0.59
CA THR A 497 1.07 -15.36 0.40
C THR A 497 -0.36 -15.92 0.37
N ARG A 498 -0.80 -16.51 -0.74
CA ARG A 498 -2.04 -17.31 -0.80
C ARG A 498 -1.86 -18.71 -0.24
N LYS A 499 -0.78 -19.40 -0.61
CA LYS A 499 -0.59 -20.83 -0.26
C LYS A 499 -0.14 -21.02 1.20
N GLY A 500 0.68 -20.12 1.73
CA GLY A 500 1.17 -20.11 3.11
C GLY A 500 0.24 -19.43 4.11
N ASP A 501 -0.98 -19.06 3.72
CA ASP A 501 -1.97 -18.44 4.61
C ASP A 501 -3.04 -19.44 5.08
N ARG A 502 -3.00 -19.80 6.36
CA ARG A 502 -3.96 -20.74 6.96
C ARG A 502 -5.40 -20.21 6.96
N PHE A 503 -5.57 -18.89 6.99
CA PHE A 503 -6.86 -18.19 7.00
C PHE A 503 -7.28 -17.70 5.60
N TRP A 504 -6.65 -18.23 4.53
CA TRP A 504 -7.04 -17.91 3.15
C TRP A 504 -8.53 -18.21 2.93
N TYR A 505 -9.26 -17.26 2.31
CA TYR A 505 -10.72 -17.33 2.22
C TYR A 505 -11.24 -18.60 1.51
N GLU A 506 -10.47 -19.20 0.60
CA GLU A 506 -10.89 -20.40 -0.12
C GLU A 506 -10.80 -21.69 0.71
N GLN A 507 -10.17 -21.65 1.90
CA GLN A 507 -10.07 -22.79 2.80
C GLN A 507 -11.44 -23.33 3.19
N PRO A 508 -11.66 -24.65 3.23
CA PRO A 508 -12.97 -25.23 3.53
C PRO A 508 -13.58 -24.75 4.84
N TRP A 509 -12.76 -24.50 5.85
CA TRP A 509 -13.21 -24.02 7.15
C TRP A 509 -13.49 -22.51 7.13
N MET A 510 -12.70 -21.71 6.41
CA MET A 510 -13.00 -20.28 6.19
C MET A 510 -14.29 -20.07 5.41
N LYS A 511 -14.56 -20.88 4.37
CA LYS A 511 -15.85 -20.87 3.66
C LYS A 511 -17.05 -21.11 4.59
N ARG A 512 -16.89 -21.93 5.65
CA ARG A 512 -17.94 -22.12 6.66
C ARG A 512 -18.08 -20.91 7.59
N VAL A 513 -16.96 -20.35 8.05
CA VAL A 513 -16.95 -19.14 8.89
C VAL A 513 -17.61 -17.99 8.13
N ASN A 514 -17.28 -17.82 6.85
CA ASN A 514 -17.70 -16.72 6.00
C ASN A 514 -18.99 -16.98 5.20
N ALA A 515 -19.75 -18.03 5.51
CA ALA A 515 -21.00 -18.36 4.80
C ALA A 515 -22.06 -17.24 4.85
N HIS A 516 -21.90 -16.25 5.72
CA HIS A 516 -22.78 -15.09 5.89
C HIS A 516 -22.28 -13.83 5.17
N CYS A 517 -21.07 -13.87 4.60
CA CYS A 517 -20.45 -12.78 3.87
C CYS A 517 -21.09 -12.60 2.49
N GLU A 518 -20.87 -11.44 1.88
CA GLU A 518 -21.40 -11.09 0.56
C GLU A 518 -20.26 -10.70 -0.41
N PRO A 519 -19.30 -11.61 -0.68
CA PRO A 519 -18.19 -11.37 -1.59
C PRO A 519 -18.67 -10.88 -2.96
N ASP A 520 -18.01 -9.88 -3.52
CA ASP A 520 -18.35 -9.35 -4.84
C ASP A 520 -17.17 -8.63 -5.50
N THR A 521 -17.36 -8.19 -6.75
CA THR A 521 -16.38 -7.36 -7.44
C THR A 521 -16.21 -6.01 -6.76
N PHE A 522 -15.05 -5.39 -6.93
CA PHE A 522 -14.76 -4.11 -6.29
C PHE A 522 -15.75 -3.01 -6.72
N ALA A 523 -16.19 -3.03 -7.97
CA ALA A 523 -17.23 -2.12 -8.47
C ALA A 523 -18.56 -2.27 -7.72
N ASN A 524 -18.96 -3.50 -7.35
CA ASN A 524 -20.17 -3.76 -6.59
C ASN A 524 -20.03 -3.40 -5.10
N ILE A 525 -18.86 -3.65 -4.51
CA ILE A 525 -18.55 -3.18 -3.15
C ILE A 525 -18.63 -1.65 -3.09
N ILE A 526 -18.08 -0.95 -4.08
CA ILE A 526 -18.19 0.51 -4.18
C ILE A 526 -19.65 0.93 -4.22
N ARG A 527 -20.47 0.36 -5.12
CA ARG A 527 -21.90 0.70 -5.25
C ARG A 527 -22.68 0.53 -3.95
N ARG A 528 -22.35 -0.47 -3.13
CA ARG A 528 -23.03 -0.72 -1.85
C ARG A 528 -22.66 0.29 -0.76
N ASN A 529 -21.52 0.97 -0.91
CA ASN A 529 -20.93 1.85 0.11
C ASN A 529 -20.94 3.35 -0.28
N THR A 530 -21.66 3.69 -1.34
CA THR A 530 -21.71 5.02 -1.93
C THR A 530 -23.13 5.37 -2.34
N LYS A 531 -23.40 6.67 -2.54
CA LYS A 531 -24.68 7.18 -3.06
C LYS A 531 -24.47 7.73 -4.46
N ASP A 532 -25.50 7.61 -5.30
CA ASP A 532 -25.55 8.27 -6.62
C ASP A 532 -24.34 8.00 -7.54
N MET A 533 -23.62 6.88 -7.39
CA MET A 533 -22.39 6.64 -8.16
C MET A 533 -22.57 6.63 -9.68
N GLY A 534 -23.79 6.35 -10.14
CA GLY A 534 -24.06 6.16 -11.55
C GLY A 534 -23.47 4.85 -12.06
N GLN A 535 -23.16 4.81 -13.35
CA GLN A 535 -22.53 3.65 -13.95
C GLN A 535 -21.04 3.61 -13.58
N LEU A 536 -20.56 2.40 -13.30
CA LEU A 536 -19.15 2.06 -13.17
C LEU A 536 -18.89 0.89 -14.10
N GLN A 537 -17.70 0.80 -14.68
CA GLN A 537 -17.28 -0.34 -15.45
C GLN A 537 -17.32 -1.63 -14.60
N LYS A 538 -17.38 -2.79 -15.27
CA LYS A 538 -17.49 -4.09 -14.59
C LYS A 538 -16.25 -4.41 -13.75
N ASN A 539 -15.06 -4.29 -14.36
CA ASN A 539 -13.78 -4.31 -13.66
C ASN A 539 -13.31 -2.86 -13.55
N ILE A 540 -13.32 -2.31 -12.34
CA ILE A 540 -13.00 -0.91 -12.09
C ILE A 540 -11.56 -0.55 -12.39
N PHE A 541 -10.67 -1.53 -12.52
CA PHE A 541 -9.26 -1.31 -12.79
C PHE A 541 -8.93 -0.97 -14.26
N HIS A 542 -9.88 -1.13 -15.19
CA HIS A 542 -9.70 -0.70 -16.58
C HIS A 542 -10.66 0.42 -16.94
N ILE A 543 -10.21 1.34 -17.79
CA ILE A 543 -11.10 2.30 -18.43
C ILE A 543 -11.79 1.65 -19.65
N PRO A 544 -12.98 2.11 -20.05
CA PRO A 544 -13.64 1.62 -21.26
C PRO A 544 -12.81 1.88 -22.54
N ASN A 545 -12.68 0.88 -23.41
CA ASN A 545 -11.97 0.96 -24.71
C ASN A 545 -12.72 1.79 -25.79
N VAL A 546 -13.80 2.45 -25.40
CA VAL A 546 -14.53 3.41 -26.24
C VAL A 546 -14.52 4.71 -25.45
N PRO A 547 -14.19 5.87 -26.04
CA PRO A 547 -14.51 7.13 -25.40
C PRO A 547 -16.01 7.10 -25.14
N SER A 548 -16.41 6.89 -23.87
CA SER A 548 -17.82 6.99 -23.51
C SER A 548 -18.29 8.32 -24.07
N PRO A 549 -19.34 8.34 -24.91
CA PRO A 549 -20.03 9.60 -25.11
C PRO A 549 -20.40 10.03 -23.70
N VAL A 550 -19.91 11.21 -23.32
CA VAL A 550 -20.46 12.02 -22.24
C VAL A 550 -21.94 11.68 -22.12
N CYS A 551 -22.39 11.30 -20.92
CA CYS A 551 -23.80 11.09 -20.58
C CYS A 551 -24.73 11.89 -21.49
N GLU A 552 -25.25 11.29 -22.56
CA GLU A 552 -26.37 11.86 -23.28
C GLU A 552 -27.61 11.60 -22.41
N LEU A 553 -27.75 12.45 -21.39
CA LEU A 553 -29.09 12.79 -20.93
C LEU A 553 -29.79 13.38 -22.15
N SER A 554 -30.82 12.68 -22.63
CA SER A 554 -31.72 13.15 -23.67
C SER A 554 -32.22 14.55 -23.30
N THR A 555 -31.63 15.57 -23.91
CA THR A 555 -32.15 16.93 -23.83
C THR A 555 -32.96 17.17 -25.10
N SER A 556 -34.26 17.30 -24.89
CA SER A 556 -35.20 17.78 -25.88
C SER A 556 -34.76 19.16 -26.41
N THR A 557 -34.48 19.22 -27.72
CA THR A 557 -34.52 20.37 -28.66
C THR A 557 -33.83 21.70 -28.28
N PRO A 558 -32.92 22.24 -29.12
CA PRO A 558 -32.28 23.53 -28.90
C PRO A 558 -33.13 24.70 -29.39
N SER A 559 -33.11 25.81 -28.64
CA SER A 559 -33.39 27.16 -29.15
C SER A 559 -32.06 27.93 -29.22
N PRO A 560 -31.76 28.64 -30.32
CA PRO A 560 -30.47 29.30 -30.49
C PRO A 560 -30.47 30.68 -29.83
N SER A 561 -29.51 30.93 -28.94
CA SER A 561 -29.07 32.30 -28.66
C SER A 561 -27.55 32.36 -28.59
N SER A 562 -27.02 33.21 -29.45
CA SER A 562 -25.62 33.54 -29.66
C SER A 562 -24.99 34.21 -28.44
N PHE A 563 -23.86 33.70 -27.97
CA PHE A 563 -22.96 34.47 -27.09
C PHE A 563 -21.51 34.38 -27.56
N HIS A 564 -20.93 35.56 -27.75
CA HIS A 564 -19.57 35.82 -28.21
C HIS A 564 -18.52 35.44 -27.16
N PHE A 565 -17.51 34.69 -27.59
CA PHE A 565 -16.29 34.44 -26.81
C PHE A 565 -15.42 35.71 -26.80
N ARG A 566 -15.26 36.37 -25.64
CA ARG A 566 -14.15 37.32 -25.41
C ARG A 566 -13.09 36.64 -24.56
N ARG A 567 -11.90 36.45 -25.14
CA ARG A 567 -10.66 36.16 -24.42
C ARG A 567 -10.32 37.36 -23.52
N SER A 568 -10.23 37.15 -22.22
CA SER A 568 -9.47 38.02 -21.31
C SER A 568 -8.25 37.27 -20.81
N ILE A 569 -7.08 37.72 -21.27
CA ILE A 569 -5.78 37.41 -20.67
C ILE A 569 -5.74 38.20 -19.37
N GLN A 570 -5.53 37.54 -18.23
CA GLN A 570 -5.26 38.22 -16.96
C GLN A 570 -3.90 37.76 -16.43
N THR A 571 -3.05 38.77 -16.24
CA THR A 571 -1.68 38.74 -15.75
C THR A 571 -1.62 38.34 -14.28
N ALA A 572 -0.53 37.66 -13.91
CA ALA A 572 -0.23 37.21 -12.57
C ALA A 572 0.07 38.39 -11.63
N ASP A 573 -0.61 38.44 -10.48
CA ASP A 573 -0.22 39.29 -9.35
C ASP A 573 0.56 38.46 -8.33
N SER A 574 1.77 38.94 -8.07
CA SER A 574 2.74 38.42 -7.10
C SER A 574 2.35 38.80 -5.67
N TYR A 575 2.15 37.81 -4.80
CA TYR A 575 2.10 38.04 -3.34
C TYR A 575 3.46 37.73 -2.71
N ILE A 576 4.12 38.78 -2.24
CA ILE A 576 5.32 38.74 -1.40
C ILE A 576 4.87 38.60 0.06
N TYR A 577 5.21 37.50 0.73
CA TYR A 577 5.12 37.40 2.19
C TYR A 577 6.46 37.76 2.82
N PHE A 578 6.48 38.84 3.61
CA PHE A 578 7.58 39.18 4.49
C PHE A 578 7.59 38.25 5.71
N GLN A 579 8.72 37.59 5.97
CA GLN A 579 9.01 36.92 7.23
C GLN A 579 9.37 37.98 8.30
N GLN A 580 8.61 38.02 9.40
CA GLN A 580 9.07 38.64 10.64
C GLN A 580 9.83 37.61 11.47
N SER A 581 11.10 37.86 11.69
CA SER A 581 11.94 37.20 12.67
C SER A 581 11.59 37.68 14.07
N SER A 582 11.38 36.76 15.02
CA SER A 582 11.46 37.07 16.44
C SER A 582 12.42 36.09 17.14
N LEU A 583 13.55 36.66 17.56
CA LEU A 583 14.41 36.12 18.59
C LEU A 583 13.69 36.31 19.93
N ALA A 584 13.53 35.23 20.70
CA ALA A 584 13.22 35.35 22.13
C ALA A 584 13.93 34.24 22.91
N ASN A 585 15.03 34.64 23.55
CA ASN A 585 15.58 34.00 24.73
C ASN A 585 14.48 33.81 25.78
N ASN A 586 14.49 32.70 26.51
CA ASN A 586 14.06 32.69 27.90
C ASN A 586 14.76 31.59 28.70
N ASN A 587 15.64 32.04 29.60
CA ASN A 587 16.08 31.32 30.78
C ASN A 587 14.89 31.15 31.73
N ILE A 588 14.64 29.95 32.24
CA ILE A 588 13.81 29.74 33.44
C ILE A 588 14.57 28.81 34.40
N ILE A 589 14.81 29.33 35.61
CA ILE A 589 15.37 28.67 36.79
C ILE A 589 14.27 27.79 37.45
N PRO A 590 14.59 26.60 38.01
CA PRO A 590 13.57 25.71 38.55
C PRO A 590 13.15 26.09 39.97
N LEU A 591 11.84 26.03 40.24
CA LEU A 591 11.28 25.96 41.60
C LEU A 591 10.87 24.52 41.89
N LEU A 592 11.55 23.94 42.89
CA LEU A 592 11.20 22.68 43.53
C LEU A 592 9.89 22.82 44.31
N ASN A 593 8.99 21.83 44.20
CA ASN A 593 8.16 21.43 45.33
C ASN A 593 7.91 19.91 45.29
N GLN A 594 8.19 19.25 46.41
CA GLN A 594 8.02 17.82 46.64
C GLN A 594 6.59 17.51 47.09
N SER A 595 5.97 16.46 46.56
CA SER A 595 5.28 15.39 47.32
C SER A 595 4.35 14.54 46.44
N ASN A 596 4.79 13.32 46.11
CA ASN A 596 4.09 12.05 46.39
C ASN A 596 4.65 10.93 45.50
N ASN A 597 5.33 9.99 46.16
CA ASN A 597 5.84 8.75 45.60
C ASN A 597 4.69 7.80 45.27
N GLN A 598 4.35 7.64 43.99
CA GLN A 598 3.96 6.35 43.41
C GLN A 598 4.40 6.32 41.94
N LEU A 599 5.40 5.47 41.64
CA LEU A 599 5.88 5.23 40.28
C LEU A 599 4.94 4.23 39.59
N ILE A 600 4.16 4.73 38.62
CA ILE A 600 3.62 3.91 37.54
C ILE A 600 4.48 4.24 36.32
N PRO A 601 5.12 3.27 35.64
CA PRO A 601 5.89 3.55 34.44
C PRO A 601 4.91 3.91 33.30
N ILE A 602 4.73 5.20 33.08
CA ILE A 602 4.15 5.71 31.83
C ILE A 602 5.35 5.93 30.89
N PRO A 603 5.42 5.27 29.73
CA PRO A 603 6.43 5.60 28.74
C PRO A 603 6.15 7.02 28.26
N ILE A 604 7.05 7.94 28.61
CA ILE A 604 7.07 9.30 28.06
C ILE A 604 7.43 9.15 26.57
N PRO A 605 6.59 9.62 25.63
CA PRO A 605 6.97 9.63 24.24
C PRO A 605 8.07 10.67 24.08
N ILE A 606 9.29 10.21 23.81
CA ILE A 606 10.33 11.07 23.26
C ILE A 606 9.80 11.56 21.91
N PRO A 607 9.78 12.88 21.62
CA PRO A 607 9.41 13.37 20.31
C PRO A 607 10.49 12.94 19.32
N ILE A 608 10.30 11.78 18.71
CA ILE A 608 11.06 11.36 17.54
C ILE A 608 10.55 12.24 16.40
N PRO A 609 11.42 12.87 15.59
CA PRO A 609 10.95 13.50 14.36
C PRO A 609 10.29 12.42 13.50
N ASN A 610 8.96 12.52 13.32
CA ASN A 610 8.20 11.66 12.41
C ASN A 610 8.78 11.81 11.00
N PHE A 611 9.57 10.82 10.61
CA PHE A 611 9.98 10.54 9.25
C PHE A 611 9.47 9.13 8.95
N SER A 612 8.22 9.00 8.54
CA SER A 612 7.69 7.73 8.03
C SER A 612 7.77 7.76 6.52
N VAL A 613 8.98 7.65 5.98
CA VAL A 613 9.16 7.97 4.56
C VAL A 613 9.52 6.73 3.77
N TYR A 614 8.47 6.08 3.23
CA TYR A 614 8.39 5.18 2.06
C TYR A 614 9.57 4.28 1.69
#